data_AF-A0A1J3ETY9-F1
#
_entry.id   AF-A0A1J3ETY9-F1
#
_cell.length_a   1.000
_cell.length_b   1.000
_cell.length_c   1.000
_cell.angle_alpha   90.00
_cell.angle_beta   90.00
_cell.angle_gamma   90.00
#
_symmetry.space_group_name_H-M   'P 1'
#
loop_
_entity.id
_entity.type
_entity.pdbx_description
1 polymer ?
#
loop_
_entity_poly.entity_id
_entity_poly.type
_entity_poly.pdbx_seq_one_letter_code
_entity_poly.pdbx_strand_id
1 'polypeptide(L)' 'HNSTLQDSERVEYTQGYIGAMLNAIKNGSDTRGYFLWSVIDLYELLAGYENSFGLYYVNFSDPNLKRSPKLSASWYTGF' A
#
# COMPACT_ATOMS: atom_id res chain seq x y z
N HIS A 1 -6.11 14.99 1.76
CA HIS A 1 -6.96 13.80 1.89
C HIS A 1 -6.89 13.21 3.30
N ASN A 2 -7.96 12.53 3.71
CA ASN A 2 -8.11 12.02 5.07
C ASN A 2 -7.78 10.52 5.12
N SER A 3 -6.53 10.20 5.44
CA SER A 3 -6.05 8.82 5.62
C SER A 3 -5.33 8.70 6.96
N THR A 4 -5.57 7.58 7.65
CA THR A 4 -4.93 7.28 8.93
C THR A 4 -3.57 6.61 8.74
N LEU A 5 -2.63 6.89 9.64
CA LEU A 5 -1.37 6.14 9.73
C LEU A 5 -1.57 4.73 10.30
N GLN A 6 -2.70 4.48 10.98
CA GLN A 6 -3.08 3.17 11.52
C GLN A 6 -4.03 2.46 10.54
N ASP A 7 -3.49 2.03 9.41
CA ASP A 7 -4.23 1.46 8.28
C ASP A 7 -4.29 -0.08 8.31
N SER A 8 -4.78 -0.65 9.42
CA SER A 8 -4.86 -2.10 9.63
C SER A 8 -5.61 -2.84 8.51
N GLU A 9 -6.64 -2.24 7.93
CA GLU A 9 -7.38 -2.81 6.80
C GLU A 9 -6.46 -3.06 5.59
N ARG A 10 -5.47 -2.20 5.35
CA ARG A 10 -4.48 -2.39 4.27
C ARG A 10 -3.53 -3.53 4.59
N VAL A 11 -3.17 -3.72 5.87
CA VAL A 11 -2.39 -4.88 6.31
C VAL A 11 -3.15 -6.17 6.02
N GLU A 12 -4.40 -6.26 6.47
CA GLU A 12 -5.25 -7.44 6.27
C GLU A 12 -5.46 -7.73 4.78
N TYR A 13 -5.76 -6.69 3.99
CA TYR A 13 -5.89 -6.80 2.54
C TYR A 13 -4.60 -7.33 1.90
N THR A 14 -3.45 -6.71 2.19
CA THR A 14 -2.18 -7.07 1.57
C THR A 14 -1.76 -8.49 1.95
N GLN A 15 -1.91 -8.86 3.22
CA GLN A 15 -1.66 -10.21 3.70
C GLN A 15 -2.53 -11.24 2.97
N GLY A 16 -3.82 -10.95 2.79
CA GLY A 16 -4.75 -11.81 2.06
C GLY A 16 -4.32 -12.06 0.62
N TYR A 17 -3.94 -11.01 -0.12
CA TYR A 17 -3.51 -11.14 -1.52
C TYR A 17 -2.17 -11.85 -1.68
N ILE A 18 -1.23 -11.60 -0.78
CA ILE A 18 0.04 -12.35 -0.74
C ILE A 18 -0.21 -13.83 -0.46
N GLY A 19 -1.12 -14.16 0.46
CA GLY A 19 -1.53 -15.54 0.74
C GLY A 19 -2.20 -16.21 -0.47
N ALA A 20 -3.08 -15.49 -1.18
CA ALA A 20 -3.69 -15.98 -2.41
C ALA A 20 -2.66 -16.21 -3.52
N MET A 21 -1.68 -15.30 -3.67
CA MET A 21 -0.57 -15.47 -4.61
C MET A 21 0.25 -16.72 -4.28
N LEU A 22 0.56 -16.98 -3.00
CA LEU A 22 1.25 -18.20 -2.58
C LEU A 22 0.47 -19.45 -2.99
N ASN A 23 -0.85 -19.45 -2.84
CA ASN A 23 -1.70 -20.56 -3.28
C ASN A 23 -1.67 -20.73 -4.80
N ALA A 24 -1.66 -19.64 -5.57
CA ALA A 24 -1.53 -19.70 -7.03
C ALA A 24 -0.18 -20.29 -7.47
N ILE A 25 0.91 -19.90 -6.81
CA ILE A 25 2.26 -20.46 -7.05
C ILE A 25 2.27 -21.96 -6.76
N LYS A 26 1.71 -22.39 -5.62
CA LYS A 26 1.57 -23.82 -5.27
C LYS A 26 0.74 -24.61 -6.29
N ASN A 27 -0.19 -23.95 -6.98
CA ASN A 27 -1.03 -24.53 -8.02
C ASN A 27 -0.41 -24.44 -9.43
N GLY A 28 0.87 -24.08 -9.55
CA GLY A 28 1.61 -24.13 -10.82
C GLY A 28 1.69 -22.80 -11.57
N SER A 29 1.29 -21.68 -10.97
CA SER A 29 1.52 -20.35 -11.55
C SER A 29 3.02 -19.99 -11.53
N ASP A 30 3.58 -19.57 -12.68
CA ASP A 30 4.93 -18.96 -12.78
C ASP A 30 4.89 -17.47 -12.38
N THR A 31 4.46 -17.20 -11.14
CA THR A 31 4.48 -15.85 -10.58
C THR A 31 5.86 -15.53 -10.00
N ARG A 32 6.47 -14.43 -10.44
CA ARG A 32 7.85 -14.06 -10.07
C ARG A 32 7.98 -12.82 -9.20
N GLY A 33 6.87 -12.16 -8.88
CA GLY A 33 6.90 -10.95 -8.07
C GLY A 33 5.51 -10.45 -7.71
N TYR A 34 5.49 -9.62 -6.67
CA TYR A 34 4.32 -8.90 -6.18
C TYR A 34 4.70 -7.43 -6.04
N PHE A 35 3.93 -6.55 -6.66
CA PHE A 35 4.14 -5.11 -6.61
C PHE A 35 2.91 -4.46 -6.02
N LEU A 36 3.06 -3.87 -4.83
CA LEU A 36 1.98 -3.17 -4.16
C LEU A 36 1.80 -1.78 -4.78
N TRP A 37 0.57 -1.47 -5.20
CA TRP A 37 0.16 -0.11 -5.49
C TRP A 37 -0.30 0.57 -4.19
N SER A 38 0.43 1.53 -3.64
CA SER A 38 1.67 2.13 -4.14
C SER A 38 2.67 2.36 -3.01
N VAL A 39 3.89 2.80 -3.34
CA VAL A 39 4.88 3.14 -2.31
C VAL A 39 4.42 4.39 -1.54
N ILE A 40 3.90 5.41 -2.21
CA ILE A 40 3.49 6.69 -1.61
C ILE A 40 2.09 7.08 -2.06
N ASP A 41 1.37 7.83 -1.23
CA ASP A 41 0.15 8.50 -1.67
C ASP A 41 0.46 9.42 -2.85
N LEU A 42 -0.43 9.43 -3.84
CA LEU A 42 -0.20 10.07 -5.13
C LEU A 42 -1.49 10.68 -5.69
N TYR A 43 -1.37 11.37 -6.83
CA TYR A 43 -2.52 11.84 -7.59
C TYR A 43 -3.15 10.67 -8.37
N GLU A 44 -4.31 10.20 -7.93
CA GLU A 44 -4.99 9.05 -8.52
C GLU A 44 -6.02 9.50 -9.56
N LEU A 45 -5.55 9.77 -10.79
CA LEU A 45 -6.37 9.99 -11.99
C LEU A 45 -7.66 10.81 -11.74
N LEU A 46 -8.81 10.12 -11.66
CA LEU A 46 -10.14 10.71 -11.50
C LEU A 46 -10.48 11.08 -10.05
N ALA A 47 -9.81 10.46 -9.08
CA ALA A 47 -9.98 10.73 -7.65
C ALA A 47 -9.07 11.84 -7.13
N GLY A 48 -8.11 12.31 -7.94
CA GLY A 48 -7.14 13.31 -7.54
C GLY A 48 -6.38 12.86 -6.29
N TYR A 49 -6.26 13.73 -5.29
CA TYR A 49 -5.56 13.39 -4.05
C TYR A 49 -6.45 12.73 -3.00
N GLU A 50 -7.77 12.61 -3.22
CA GLU A 50 -8.71 12.22 -2.17
C GLU A 50 -8.54 10.78 -1.67
N ASN A 51 -8.00 9.90 -2.50
CA ASN A 51 -7.75 8.51 -2.15
C ASN A 51 -6.31 8.26 -1.73
N SER A 52 -6.14 7.31 -0.82
CA SER A 52 -4.86 6.97 -0.21
C SER A 52 -4.49 5.52 -0.47
N PHE A 53 -3.55 5.31 -1.39
CA PHE A 53 -3.07 3.98 -1.80
C PHE A 53 -1.68 3.63 -1.24
N GLY A 54 -0.90 4.64 -0.86
CA GLY A 54 0.51 4.48 -0.55
C GLY A 54 0.78 3.75 0.75
N LEU A 55 1.86 3.02 0.85
CA LEU A 55 2.43 2.61 2.14
C LEU A 55 2.84 3.82 2.98
N TYR A 56 3.24 4.90 2.34
CA TYR A 56 3.59 6.16 2.98
C TYR A 56 2.51 7.21 2.73
N TYR A 57 2.05 7.85 3.80
CA TYR A 57 1.20 9.03 3.73
C TYR A 57 2.04 10.21 3.22
N VAL A 58 1.49 10.99 2.29
CA VAL A 58 2.09 12.24 1.81
C VAL A 58 1.25 13.41 2.30
N ASN A 59 1.86 14.35 3.04
CA ASN A 59 1.18 15.59 3.38
C ASN A 59 1.18 16.54 2.16
N PHE A 60 0.11 16.54 1.38
CA PHE A 60 -0.03 17.41 0.21
C PHE A 60 -0.20 18.91 0.54
N SER A 61 -0.53 19.26 1.78
CA SER A 61 -0.60 20.66 2.23
C SER A 61 0.77 21.20 2.66
N ASP A 62 1.77 20.33 2.86
CA ASP A 62 3.15 20.72 3.16
C ASP A 62 3.92 20.92 1.84
N PRO A 63 4.54 22.10 1.60
CA PRO A 63 5.33 22.34 0.39
C PRO A 63 6.51 21.36 0.23
N ASN A 64 7.00 20.76 1.31
CA ASN A 64 8.06 19.75 1.27
C ASN A 64 7.53 18.33 1.01
N LEU A 65 6.21 18.16 0.93
CA LEU A 65 5.53 16.89 0.69
C LEU A 65 6.00 15.80 1.66
N LYS A 66 6.01 16.09 2.96
CA LYS A 66 6.54 15.15 3.97
C LYS A 66 5.87 13.77 3.84
N ARG A 67 6.71 12.72 3.86
CA ARG A 67 6.28 11.32 3.85
C ARG A 67 6.33 10.73 5.25
N SER A 68 5.26 10.05 5.65
CA SER A 68 5.16 9.35 6.93
C SER A 68 4.79 7.90 6.69
N PRO A 69 5.54 6.92 7.24
CA PRO A 69 5.20 5.51 7.09
C PRO A 69 3.86 5.24 7.78
N LYS A 70 2.99 4.49 7.12
CA LYS A 70 1.78 3.93 7.73
C LYS A 70 2.10 2.58 8.36
N LEU A 71 1.17 2.04 9.14
CA LEU A 71 1.29 0.71 9.75
C LEU A 71 1.59 -0.36 8.70
N SER A 72 0.92 -0.28 7.54
CA SER A 72 1.16 -1.17 6.41
C SER A 72 2.61 -1.11 5.88
N ALA A 73 3.29 0.04 5.92
CA ALA A 73 4.69 0.15 5.52
C ALA A 73 5.61 -0.65 6.46
N SER A 74 5.40 -0.48 7.76
CA SER A 74 6.15 -1.19 8.80
C SER A 74 5.91 -2.69 8.71
N TRP A 75 4.64 -3.10 8.52
CA TRP A 75 4.28 -4.51 8.33
C TRP A 75 4.91 -5.09 7.07
N TYR A 76 4.82 -4.40 5.92
CA TYR A 76 5.35 -4.87 4.64
C TYR A 76 6.87 -5.01 4.62
N THR A 77 7.58 -4.26 5.47
CA THR A 77 9.04 -4.38 5.64
C THR A 77 9.44 -5.64 6.42
N GLY A 78 8.57 -6.11 7.32
CA GLY A 78 8.80 -7.30 8.14
C GLY A 78 8.23 -8.59 7.56
N PHE A 79 7.49 -8.51 6.46
CA PHE A 79 7.02 -9.65 5.67
C PHE A 79 8.16 -10.24 4.84
#